data_AF-A0A841BCS4-F1
#
_entry.id   AF-A0A841BCS4-F1
#
_cell.length_a   1.000
_cell.length_b   1.000
_cell.length_c   1.000
_cell.angle_alpha   90.00
_cell.angle_beta   90.00
_cell.angle_gamma   90.00
#
_symmetry.space_group_name_H-M   'P 1'
#
loop_
_entity.id
_entity.type
_entity.pdbx_description
1 polymer ?
#
loop_
_entity_poly.entity_id
_entity_poly.type
_entity_poly.pdbx_seq_one_letter_code
_entity_poly.pdbx_strand_id
1 'polypeptide(L)'
;MSMPHFQKTDSGMKGGLTAIQTCEDECKRIHSGVTSVRADLKNDWQGAASQTFLNQLEGWETEYLQVLNLLTEIKEMVNASDQQMNTAEDEINMYAATSFGGESDRVLKELS
;
A
#
# COMPACT_ATOMS: atom_id res chain seq x y z
N MET A 1 16.55 -20.72 -23.31
CA MET A 1 16.13 -19.39 -22.82
C MET A 1 15.99 -19.50 -21.32
N SER A 2 16.72 -18.71 -20.54
CA SER A 2 16.57 -18.69 -19.08
C SER A 2 15.29 -17.94 -18.76
N MET A 3 14.31 -18.57 -18.12
CA MET A 3 13.21 -17.82 -17.53
C MET A 3 13.82 -16.85 -16.51
N PRO A 4 13.45 -15.55 -16.50
CA PRO A 4 13.85 -14.66 -15.45
C PRO A 4 13.30 -15.24 -14.14
N HIS A 5 14.22 -15.59 -13.25
CA HIS A 5 13.89 -16.12 -11.93
C HIS A 5 13.31 -14.98 -11.10
N PHE A 6 12.03 -14.70 -11.28
CA PHE A 6 11.29 -13.71 -10.53
C PHE A 6 10.96 -14.32 -9.15
N GLN A 7 11.99 -14.58 -8.35
CA GLN A 7 11.79 -14.94 -6.95
C GLN A 7 11.51 -13.66 -6.17
N LYS A 8 10.23 -13.38 -6.00
CA LYS A 8 9.71 -12.44 -5.02
C LYS A 8 10.41 -12.72 -3.67
N THR A 9 11.00 -11.69 -3.06
CA THR A 9 11.01 -11.69 -1.58
C THR A 9 9.65 -11.16 -1.16
N ASP A 10 8.65 -12.05 -1.11
CA ASP A 10 7.31 -11.80 -0.54
C ASP A 10 7.35 -11.03 0.77
N SER A 11 8.39 -11.32 1.56
CA SER A 11 8.78 -10.64 2.78
C SER A 11 8.99 -9.13 2.60
N GLY A 12 9.61 -8.68 1.51
CA GLY A 12 9.90 -7.26 1.25
C GLY A 12 8.63 -6.47 0.94
N MET A 13 7.72 -7.02 0.13
CA MET A 13 6.47 -6.36 -0.23
C MET A 13 5.52 -6.25 0.98
N LYS A 14 5.37 -7.35 1.74
CA LYS A 14 4.58 -7.38 2.98
C LYS A 14 5.17 -6.47 4.06
N GLY A 15 6.50 -6.42 4.18
CA GLY A 15 7.19 -5.48 5.07
C GLY A 15 6.94 -4.02 4.69
N GLY A 16 7.01 -3.70 3.40
CA GLY A 16 6.69 -2.37 2.87
C GLY A 16 5.25 -1.94 3.17
N LEU A 17 4.27 -2.80 2.89
CA LEU A 17 2.86 -2.54 3.21
C LEU A 17 2.63 -2.30 4.71
N THR A 18 3.28 -3.08 5.56
CA THR A 18 3.19 -2.91 7.03
C THR A 18 3.78 -1.57 7.48
N ALA A 19 4.92 -1.17 6.90
CA ALA A 19 5.55 0.11 7.19
C ALA A 19 4.67 1.29 6.74
N ILE A 20 4.08 1.21 5.54
CA ILE A 20 3.16 2.24 5.03
C ILE A 20 1.92 2.34 5.91
N GLN A 21 1.31 1.20 6.27
CA GLN A 21 0.16 1.16 7.18
C GLN A 21 0.47 1.82 8.53
N THR A 22 1.63 1.48 9.12
CA THR A 22 2.05 2.06 10.41
C THR A 22 2.23 3.58 10.30
N CYS A 23 2.85 4.05 9.22
CA CYS A 23 3.01 5.48 8.96
C CYS A 23 1.65 6.18 8.79
N GLU A 24 0.72 5.56 8.04
CA GLU A 24 -0.65 6.08 7.86
C GLU A 24 -1.39 6.22 9.19
N ASP A 25 -1.29 5.22 10.08
CA ASP A 25 -1.92 5.25 11.39
C ASP A 25 -1.30 6.31 12.32
N GLU A 26 0.02 6.48 12.28
CA GLU A 26 0.70 7.56 12.99
C GLU A 26 0.28 8.94 12.48
N CYS A 27 0.15 9.10 11.16
CA CYS A 27 -0.32 10.34 10.56
C CYS A 27 -1.74 10.69 11.00
N LYS A 28 -2.66 9.70 10.98
CA LYS A 28 -4.03 9.89 11.48
C LYS A 28 -4.07 10.28 12.96
N ARG A 29 -3.21 9.67 13.77
CA ARG A 29 -3.10 10.00 15.21
C ARG A 29 -2.63 11.43 15.42
N ILE A 30 -1.61 11.88 14.67
CA ILE A 30 -1.11 13.27 14.75
C ILE A 30 -2.20 14.24 14.33
N HIS A 31 -2.86 13.98 13.20
CA HIS A 31 -3.96 14.82 12.70
C HIS A 31 -5.07 14.96 13.74
N SER A 32 -5.55 13.85 14.30
CA SER A 32 -6.57 13.84 15.34
C SER A 32 -6.15 14.65 16.59
N GLY A 33 -4.89 14.53 17.01
CA GLY A 33 -4.35 15.31 18.12
C GLY A 33 -4.37 16.82 17.84
N VAL A 34 -3.93 17.23 16.65
CA VAL A 34 -3.94 18.65 16.26
C VAL A 34 -5.38 19.19 16.14
N THR A 35 -6.31 18.42 15.58
CA THR A 35 -7.73 18.80 15.51
C THR A 35 -8.33 18.99 16.90
N SER A 36 -7.99 18.13 17.86
CA SER A 36 -8.43 18.28 19.26
C SER A 36 -7.89 19.57 19.88
N VAL A 37 -6.59 19.81 19.78
CA VAL A 37 -5.96 21.04 20.30
C VAL A 37 -6.56 22.28 19.66
N ARG A 38 -6.86 22.24 18.36
CA ARG A 38 -7.54 23.35 17.66
C ARG A 38 -8.92 23.62 18.25
N ALA A 39 -9.70 22.57 18.52
CA ALA A 39 -11.04 22.71 19.09
C ALA A 39 -10.99 23.35 20.48
N ASP A 40 -10.05 22.91 21.33
CA ASP A 40 -9.84 23.46 22.67
C ASP A 40 -9.44 24.93 22.60
N LEU A 41 -8.44 25.27 21.76
CA LEU A 41 -7.98 26.64 21.59
C LEU A 41 -9.05 27.57 21.03
N LYS A 42 -9.91 27.09 20.12
CA LYS A 42 -11.00 27.90 19.56
C LYS A 42 -12.04 28.29 20.62
N ASN A 43 -12.27 27.44 21.60
CA ASN A 43 -13.25 27.69 22.66
C ASN A 43 -12.72 28.69 23.69
N ASP A 44 -11.45 28.54 24.09
CA ASP A 44 -10.88 29.27 25.23
C ASP A 44 -10.06 30.50 24.84
N TRP A 45 -9.53 30.56 23.60
CA TRP A 45 -8.63 31.63 23.15
C TRP A 45 -9.28 32.50 22.07
N GLN A 46 -9.68 33.71 22.47
CA GLN A 46 -10.30 34.70 21.59
C GLN A 46 -9.34 35.86 21.25
N GLY A 47 -9.51 36.46 20.07
CA GLY A 47 -8.79 37.65 19.62
C GLY A 47 -8.01 37.46 18.32
N ALA A 48 -7.38 38.55 17.84
CA ALA A 48 -6.71 38.55 16.54
C ALA A 48 -5.56 37.52 16.44
N ALA A 49 -4.80 37.33 17.52
CA ALA A 49 -3.69 36.36 17.55
C ALA A 49 -4.18 34.90 17.45
N SER A 50 -5.28 34.56 18.13
CA SER A 50 -5.86 33.21 18.05
C SER A 50 -6.41 32.95 16.65
N GLN A 51 -7.06 33.93 16.03
CA GLN A 51 -7.53 33.83 14.65
C GLN A 51 -6.38 33.58 13.66
N THR A 52 -5.24 34.29 13.79
CA THR A 52 -4.07 34.04 12.94
C THR A 52 -3.54 32.61 13.10
N PHE A 53 -3.44 32.11 14.34
CA PHE A 53 -3.01 30.75 14.60
C PHE A 53 -3.97 29.70 14.02
N LEU A 54 -5.29 29.89 14.22
CA LEU A 54 -6.32 29.01 13.66
C LEU A 54 -6.27 28.95 12.13
N ASN A 55 -6.05 30.09 11.47
CA ASN A 55 -5.90 30.14 10.01
C ASN A 55 -4.65 29.39 9.53
N GLN A 56 -3.52 29.51 10.25
CA GLN A 56 -2.31 28.75 9.90
C GLN A 56 -2.51 27.24 10.12
N LEU A 57 -3.23 26.85 11.18
CA LEU A 57 -3.59 25.46 11.43
C LEU A 57 -4.49 24.87 10.33
N GLU A 58 -5.40 25.66 9.77
CA GLU A 58 -6.25 25.23 8.66
C GLU A 58 -5.44 25.03 7.37
N GLY A 59 -4.46 25.92 7.11
CA GLY A 59 -3.50 25.74 6.01
C GLY A 59 -2.66 24.47 6.19
N TRP A 60 -2.11 24.27 7.38
CA TRP A 60 -1.39 23.05 7.73
C TRP A 60 -2.26 21.79 7.55
N GLU A 61 -3.52 21.81 8.01
CA GLU A 61 -4.43 20.67 7.89
C GLU A 61 -4.68 20.30 6.42
N THR A 62 -4.83 21.31 5.55
CA THR A 62 -5.03 21.09 4.12
C THR A 62 -3.82 20.40 3.47
N GLU A 63 -2.62 20.88 3.76
CA GLU A 63 -1.37 20.27 3.25
C GLU A 63 -1.16 18.87 3.85
N TYR A 64 -1.48 18.69 5.12
CA TYR A 64 -1.34 17.42 5.82
C TYR A 64 -2.24 16.33 5.23
N LEU A 65 -3.49 16.66 4.89
CA LEU A 65 -4.41 15.74 4.23
C LEU A 65 -3.92 15.33 2.84
N GLN A 66 -3.23 16.20 2.12
CA GLN A 66 -2.61 15.83 0.83
C GLN A 66 -1.53 14.77 1.01
N VAL A 67 -0.68 14.90 2.03
CA VAL A 67 0.34 13.88 2.36
C VAL A 67 -0.30 12.54 2.72
N LEU A 68 -1.38 12.57 3.51
CA LEU A 68 -2.15 11.38 3.87
C LEU A 68 -2.77 10.68 2.65
N ASN A 69 -3.31 11.46 1.71
CA ASN A 69 -3.85 10.91 0.46
C ASN A 69 -2.74 10.25 -0.37
N LEU A 70 -1.59 10.90 -0.54
CA LEU A 70 -0.45 10.32 -1.26
C LEU A 70 0.05 9.02 -0.61
N LEU A 71 0.11 8.95 0.73
CA LEU A 71 0.44 7.72 1.45
C LEU A 71 -0.56 6.59 1.17
N THR A 72 -1.86 6.94 1.11
CA THR A 72 -2.94 6.00 0.79
C THR A 72 -2.81 5.50 -0.66
N GLU A 73 -2.54 6.39 -1.61
CA GLU A 73 -2.31 6.03 -3.02
C GLU A 73 -1.11 5.10 -3.19
N ILE A 74 0.00 5.37 -2.49
CA ILE A 74 1.19 4.50 -2.51
C ILE A 74 0.84 3.11 -1.99
N LYS A 75 0.11 3.03 -0.87
CA LYS A 75 -0.34 1.75 -0.31
C LYS A 75 -1.20 0.96 -1.29
N GLU A 76 -2.15 1.62 -1.96
CA GLU A 76 -3.02 1.01 -2.96
C GLU A 76 -2.22 0.50 -4.16
N MET A 77 -1.27 1.29 -4.66
CA MET A 77 -0.38 0.86 -5.76
C MET A 77 0.47 -0.36 -5.38
N VAL A 78 1.06 -0.37 -4.19
CA VAL A 78 1.86 -1.51 -3.72
C VAL A 78 0.99 -2.76 -3.55
N ASN A 79 -0.23 -2.61 -3.02
CA ASN A 79 -1.17 -3.72 -2.87
C ASN A 79 -1.64 -4.26 -4.23
N ALA A 80 -1.96 -3.38 -5.18
CA ALA A 80 -2.32 -3.77 -6.54
C ALA A 80 -1.17 -4.48 -7.25
N SER A 81 0.06 -4.00 -7.07
CA SER A 81 1.27 -4.66 -7.58
C SER A 81 1.43 -6.06 -6.97
N ASP A 82 1.25 -6.21 -5.66
CA ASP A 82 1.33 -7.53 -5.01
C ASP A 82 0.31 -8.52 -5.59
N GLN A 83 -0.94 -8.07 -5.78
CA GLN A 83 -2.01 -8.89 -6.35
C GLN A 83 -1.75 -9.29 -7.80
N GLN A 84 -1.32 -8.35 -8.65
CA GLN A 84 -0.99 -8.65 -10.05
C GLN A 84 0.14 -9.68 -10.16
N MET A 85 1.13 -9.57 -9.28
CA MET A 85 2.28 -10.48 -9.29
C MET A 85 1.90 -11.88 -8.79
N ASN A 86 1.06 -11.99 -7.76
CA ASN A 86 0.54 -13.29 -7.31
C ASN A 86 -0.27 -13.97 -8.43
N THR A 87 -1.12 -13.23 -9.14
CA THR A 87 -1.87 -13.77 -10.29
C THR A 87 -0.93 -14.23 -11.41
N ALA A 88 0.12 -13.47 -11.72
CA ALA A 88 1.09 -13.86 -12.73
C ALA A 88 1.87 -15.12 -12.32
N GLU A 89 2.25 -15.27 -11.05
CA GLU A 89 2.88 -16.48 -10.53
C GLU A 89 1.94 -17.70 -10.61
N ASP A 90 0.66 -17.54 -10.27
CA ASP A 90 -0.36 -18.59 -10.39
C ASP A 90 -0.59 -19.03 -11.83
N GLU A 91 -0.64 -18.08 -12.77
CA GLU A 91 -0.75 -18.37 -14.21
C GLU A 91 0.46 -19.15 -14.72
N ILE A 92 1.69 -18.71 -14.38
CA ILE A 92 2.92 -19.42 -14.76
C ILE A 92 2.93 -20.85 -14.21
N ASN A 93 2.55 -21.04 -12.94
CA ASN A 93 2.46 -22.36 -12.32
C ASN A 93 1.41 -23.24 -13.00
N MET A 94 0.26 -22.69 -13.39
CA MET A 94 -0.79 -23.41 -14.11
C MET A 94 -0.32 -23.84 -15.51
N TYR A 95 0.36 -22.97 -16.26
CA TYR A 95 0.94 -23.30 -17.56
C TYR A 95 2.06 -24.35 -17.44
N ALA A 96 2.92 -24.26 -16.43
CA ALA A 96 3.96 -25.25 -16.17
C ALA A 96 3.37 -26.64 -15.85
N ALA A 97 2.30 -26.70 -15.05
CA ALA A 97 1.61 -27.94 -14.72
C ALA A 97 0.91 -28.60 -15.92
N THR A 98 0.34 -27.79 -16.83
CA THR A 98 -0.32 -28.30 -18.05
C THR A 98 0.67 -28.70 -19.14
N SER A 99 1.83 -28.03 -19.23
CA SER A 99 2.87 -28.29 -20.24
C SER A 99 3.64 -29.60 -20.02
N PHE A 100 3.73 -30.09 -18.78
CA PHE A 100 4.43 -31.36 -18.47
C PHE A 100 3.51 -32.59 -18.40
N GLY A 101 2.20 -32.40 -18.20
CA GLY A 101 1.23 -33.50 -18.09
C GLY A 101 0.78 -34.10 -19.42
N GLY A 102 0.77 -33.32 -20.50
CA GLY A 102 0.24 -33.77 -21.81
C GLY A 102 1.23 -34.54 -22.69
N GLU A 103 2.52 -34.19 -22.65
CA GLU A 103 3.54 -34.78 -23.53
C GLU A 103 4.02 -36.16 -23.03
N SER A 104 4.16 -36.35 -21.70
CA SER A 104 4.61 -37.62 -21.11
C SER A 104 3.63 -38.78 -21.34
N ASP A 105 2.33 -38.50 -21.25
CA ASP A 105 1.27 -39.52 -21.40
C ASP A 105 1.14 -39.99 -22.85
N ARG A 106 1.47 -39.11 -23.81
CA ARG A 106 1.44 -39.41 -25.24
C ARG A 106 2.62 -40.28 -25.67
N VAL A 107 3.82 -39.99 -25.15
CA VAL A 107 5.04 -40.76 -25.43
C VAL A 107 4.98 -42.15 -24.79
N LEU A 108 4.44 -42.27 -23.57
CA LEU A 108 4.27 -43.58 -22.92
C LEU A 108 3.27 -44.49 -23.65
N LYS A 109 2.24 -43.91 -24.27
CA LYS A 109 1.21 -44.66 -25.01
C LYS A 109 1.66 -45.10 -26.41
N GLU A 110 2.63 -44.42 -27.01
CA GLU A 110 3.24 -44.84 -28.30
C GLU A 110 4.36 -45.89 -28.12
N LEU A 111 4.82 -46.12 -26.88
CA LEU A 111 5.86 -47.10 -26.54
C LEU A 111 5.30 -48.39 -25.90
N SER A 112 3.98 -48.51 -25.71
CA SER A 112 3.26 -49.70 -25.21
C SER A 112 2.52 -50.43 -26.34
#